data_AF-A0A7U9SK46-F1
#
_entry.id   AF-A0A7U9SK46-F1
#
_cell.length_a   1.000
_cell.length_b   1.000
_cell.length_c   1.000
_cell.angle_alpha   90.00
_cell.angle_beta   90.00
_cell.angle_gamma   90.00
#
_symmetry.space_group_name_H-M   'P 1'
#
loop_
_entity.id
_entity.type
_entity.pdbx_description
1 polymer ?
#
loop_
_entity_poly.entity_id
_entity_poly.type
_entity_poly.pdbx_seq_one_letter_code
_entity_poly.pdbx_strand_id
1 'polypeptide(L)'
;MNNETLVKERSCIDCAVKNCDKMDKVYPEFCLTTNMNQEVYQEAMACYEEEENHKTMVAAAEVEFEHYCQYTRVEEIMEFAKKIGAKKIGIATCVGLLKESRTLASIMRSHGFEVFGIACKAGATPKSSVGIPNECNGIGLNMCNPILQAKMLNHANTDLNVVVGLCVGHDSLFYKYSKALTTTAVTKDRVLGHNPAAALYTADSYYKKLTK
;
A
#
# COMPACT_ATOMS: atom_id res chain seq x y z
N MET A 1 -16.96 42.55 12.31
CA MET A 1 -16.30 42.01 13.51
C MET A 1 -16.10 40.52 13.29
N ASN A 2 -14.85 40.09 13.46
CA ASN A 2 -14.32 38.73 13.56
C ASN A 2 -14.39 37.83 12.32
N ASN A 3 -13.50 38.13 11.37
CA ASN A 3 -12.82 37.12 10.57
C ASN A 3 -11.88 36.35 11.53
N GLU A 4 -12.40 35.35 12.24
CA GLU A 4 -11.54 34.37 12.88
C GLU A 4 -10.89 33.55 11.76
N THR A 5 -9.65 33.91 11.46
CA THR A 5 -8.76 33.13 10.61
C THR A 5 -8.69 31.74 11.23
N LEU A 6 -9.41 30.76 10.67
CA LEU A 6 -9.24 29.36 11.00
C LEU A 6 -7.75 29.05 10.88
N VAL A 7 -7.06 28.93 12.01
CA VAL A 7 -5.66 28.53 12.03
C VAL A 7 -5.65 27.09 11.55
N LYS A 8 -5.33 26.91 10.27
CA LYS A 8 -5.18 25.60 9.67
C LYS A 8 -4.06 24.89 10.44
N GLU A 9 -4.39 23.78 11.10
CA GLU A 9 -3.41 22.90 11.71
C GLU A 9 -2.42 22.47 10.62
N ARG A 10 -1.13 22.82 10.80
CA ARG A 10 -0.05 22.51 9.86
C ARG A 10 0.66 21.24 10.28
N SER A 11 1.11 20.45 9.31
CA SER A 11 1.80 19.19 9.54
C SER A 11 2.98 19.01 8.58
N CYS A 12 3.59 17.82 8.53
CA CYS A 12 4.75 17.54 7.67
C CYS A 12 4.54 17.88 6.19
N ILE A 13 3.31 17.79 5.67
CA ILE A 13 2.97 18.09 4.27
C ILE A 13 2.90 19.59 3.95
N ASP A 14 2.94 20.46 4.98
CA ASP A 14 2.95 21.92 4.81
C ASP A 14 4.38 22.51 4.86
N CYS A 15 5.43 21.68 5.08
CA CYS A 15 6.82 22.12 5.06
C CYS A 15 7.62 21.48 3.91
N ALA A 16 8.58 22.22 3.34
CA ALA A 16 9.51 21.73 2.32
C ALA A 16 10.97 21.68 2.81
N VAL A 17 11.21 21.90 4.11
CA VAL A 17 12.56 22.08 4.68
C VAL A 17 13.37 20.79 4.67
N LYS A 18 12.70 19.65 4.92
CA LYS A 18 13.30 18.29 4.99
C LYS A 18 14.52 18.22 5.93
N ASN A 19 14.51 18.98 7.03
CA ASN A 19 15.65 19.01 7.97
C ASN A 19 15.84 17.68 8.70
N CYS A 20 14.78 16.88 8.85
CA CYS A 20 14.86 15.54 9.44
C CYS A 20 15.72 14.55 8.64
N ASP A 21 16.10 14.87 7.40
CA ASP A 21 16.97 14.05 6.55
C ASP A 21 18.46 14.24 6.90
N LYS A 22 18.92 15.49 7.02
CA LYS A 22 20.35 15.84 7.20
C LYS A 22 20.70 16.52 8.51
N MET A 23 19.70 17.04 9.22
CA MET A 23 19.83 17.78 10.49
C MET A 23 20.80 18.97 10.43
N ASP A 24 20.89 19.66 9.29
CA ASP A 24 21.81 20.76 9.00
C ASP A 24 21.13 22.13 8.84
N LYS A 25 19.82 22.22 9.14
CA LYS A 25 18.97 23.41 9.03
C LYS A 25 18.12 23.62 10.29
N VAL A 26 17.18 24.57 10.24
CA VAL A 26 16.24 24.89 11.32
C VAL A 26 14.90 24.21 11.07
N TYR A 27 14.30 23.63 12.11
CA TYR A 27 12.95 23.09 12.06
C TYR A 27 11.89 24.19 12.11
N PRO A 28 10.82 24.15 11.29
CA PRO A 28 9.72 25.10 11.40
C PRO A 28 9.00 24.94 12.75
N GLU A 29 8.36 26.01 13.24
CA GLU A 29 7.68 26.01 14.55
C GLU A 29 6.63 24.90 14.70
N PHE A 30 5.95 24.53 13.61
CA PHE A 30 4.93 23.46 13.60
C PHE A 30 5.50 22.06 13.32
N CYS A 31 6.83 21.89 13.28
CA CYS A 31 7.44 20.62 12.91
C CYS A 31 7.06 19.51 13.89
N LEU A 32 6.61 18.36 13.38
CA LEU A 32 6.33 17.19 14.22
C LEU A 32 7.60 16.69 14.91
N THR A 33 8.79 16.78 14.30
CA THR A 33 10.05 16.35 14.95
C THR A 33 10.28 17.03 16.31
N THR A 34 9.98 18.33 16.43
CA THR A 34 10.23 19.10 17.66
C THR A 34 9.00 19.29 18.54
N ASN A 35 7.80 19.00 18.03
CA ASN A 35 6.53 19.27 18.73
C ASN A 35 5.57 18.06 18.80
N MET A 36 6.02 16.85 18.44
CA MET A 36 5.17 15.65 18.54
C MET A 36 4.85 15.28 19.99
N ASN A 37 3.71 14.61 20.16
CA ASN A 37 3.37 13.95 21.41
C ASN A 37 4.43 12.87 21.72
N GLN A 38 5.14 13.05 22.83
CA GLN A 38 6.19 12.12 23.26
C GLN A 38 5.66 10.75 23.67
N GLU A 39 4.44 10.66 24.19
CA GLU A 39 3.83 9.37 24.54
C GLU A 39 3.63 8.51 23.28
N VAL A 40 3.06 9.09 22.22
CA VAL A 40 2.88 8.43 20.92
C VAL A 40 4.22 8.00 20.33
N TYR A 41 5.26 8.82 20.46
CA TYR A 41 6.61 8.46 20.01
C TYR A 41 7.16 7.25 20.77
N GLN A 42 7.08 7.24 22.10
CA GLN A 42 7.57 6.11 22.90
C GLN A 42 6.79 4.83 22.65
N GLU A 43 5.46 4.92 22.52
CA GLU A 43 4.60 3.79 22.13
C GLU A 43 5.01 3.21 20.77
N ALA A 44 5.25 4.07 19.77
CA ALA A 44 5.69 3.63 18.46
C ALA A 44 7.09 2.99 18.49
N MET A 45 8.02 3.52 19.28
CA MET A 45 9.36 2.95 19.43
C MET A 45 9.32 1.57 20.11
N ALA A 46 8.46 1.39 21.11
CA ALA A 46 8.27 0.11 21.79
C ALA A 46 7.74 -0.98 20.83
N CYS A 47 6.92 -0.64 19.83
CA CYS A 47 6.47 -1.61 18.83
C CYS A 47 7.63 -2.25 18.04
N TYR A 48 8.76 -1.56 17.86
CA TYR A 48 9.94 -2.13 17.18
C TYR A 48 10.75 -3.11 18.05
N GLU A 49 10.41 -3.25 19.33
CA GLU A 49 10.99 -4.29 20.20
C GLU A 49 10.33 -5.66 19.96
N GLU A 50 9.14 -5.69 19.35
CA GLU A 50 8.49 -6.92 18.90
C GLU A 50 9.32 -7.58 17.79
N GLU A 51 9.62 -8.88 17.93
CA GLU A 51 10.53 -9.62 17.04
C GLU A 51 10.16 -9.49 15.56
N GLU A 52 8.88 -9.61 15.22
CA GLU A 52 8.39 -9.53 13.84
C GLU A 52 8.57 -8.12 13.25
N ASN A 53 8.27 -7.08 14.03
CA ASN A 53 8.43 -5.69 13.60
C ASN A 53 9.91 -5.33 13.47
N HIS A 54 10.75 -5.75 14.42
CA HIS A 54 12.19 -5.55 14.38
C HIS A 54 12.78 -6.16 13.11
N LYS A 55 12.51 -7.45 12.88
CA LYS A 55 12.99 -8.19 11.70
C LYS A 55 12.54 -7.53 10.40
N THR A 56 11.28 -7.10 10.34
CA THR A 56 10.70 -6.42 9.20
C THR A 56 11.39 -5.09 8.91
N MET A 57 11.59 -4.26 9.94
CA MET A 57 12.19 -2.94 9.78
C MET A 57 13.67 -3.03 9.38
N VAL A 58 14.42 -3.96 9.98
CA VAL A 58 15.81 -4.23 9.59
C VAL A 58 15.88 -4.70 8.14
N ALA A 59 15.05 -5.67 7.75
CA ALA A 59 15.01 -6.16 6.37
C ALA A 59 14.68 -5.05 5.37
N ALA A 60 13.77 -4.14 5.71
CA ALA A 60 13.43 -2.99 4.86
C ALA A 60 14.65 -2.06 4.66
N ALA A 61 15.37 -1.73 5.74
CA ALA A 61 16.56 -0.88 5.67
C ALA A 61 17.71 -1.54 4.90
N GLU A 62 17.90 -2.86 5.05
CA GLU A 62 18.91 -3.60 4.29
C GLU A 62 18.61 -3.61 2.79
N VAL A 63 17.36 -3.86 2.37
CA VAL A 63 16.98 -3.81 0.95
C VAL A 63 17.22 -2.43 0.36
N GLU A 64 16.86 -1.37 1.09
CA GLU A 64 17.13 0.00 0.68
C GLU A 64 18.63 0.22 0.50
N PHE A 65 19.45 -0.10 1.50
CA PHE A 65 20.90 0.10 1.45
C PHE A 65 21.57 -0.68 0.32
N GLU A 66 21.21 -1.96 0.14
CA GLU A 66 21.84 -2.86 -0.83
C GLU A 66 21.44 -2.55 -2.27
N HIS A 67 20.25 -2.01 -2.50
CA HIS A 67 19.64 -1.94 -3.83
C HIS A 67 19.01 -0.58 -4.18
N TYR A 68 19.37 0.48 -3.46
CA TYR A 68 18.88 1.84 -3.69
C TYR A 68 18.99 2.27 -5.16
N CYS A 69 17.87 2.62 -5.77
CA CYS A 69 17.77 3.02 -7.19
C CYS A 69 18.30 1.98 -8.21
N GLN A 70 18.45 0.72 -7.80
CA GLN A 70 18.91 -0.37 -8.69
C GLN A 70 17.78 -1.35 -8.97
N TYR A 71 17.01 -1.71 -7.95
CA TYR A 71 15.93 -2.68 -8.08
C TYR A 71 14.60 -2.03 -8.47
N THR A 72 13.85 -2.73 -9.30
CA THR A 72 12.43 -2.47 -9.51
C THR A 72 11.62 -2.88 -8.28
N ARG A 73 10.38 -2.38 -8.16
CA ARG A 73 9.46 -2.80 -7.09
C ARG A 73 9.28 -4.33 -7.01
N VAL A 74 9.30 -5.05 -8.13
CA VAL A 74 9.16 -6.51 -8.12
C VAL A 74 10.39 -7.17 -7.49
N GLU A 75 11.59 -6.67 -7.81
CA GLU A 75 12.84 -7.16 -7.23
C GLU A 75 12.94 -6.82 -5.74
N GLU A 76 12.58 -5.59 -5.35
CA GLU A 76 12.51 -5.18 -3.92
C GLU A 76 11.57 -6.08 -3.12
N ILE A 77 10.38 -6.39 -3.66
CA ILE A 77 9.41 -7.29 -2.98
C ILE A 77 10.03 -8.69 -2.79
N MET A 78 10.70 -9.23 -3.81
CA MET A 78 11.32 -10.54 -3.70
C MET A 78 12.50 -10.54 -2.72
N GLU A 79 13.32 -9.51 -2.72
CA GLU A 79 14.46 -9.43 -1.80
C GLU A 79 14.02 -9.24 -0.35
N PHE A 80 13.05 -8.35 -0.12
CA PHE A 80 12.41 -8.18 1.17
C PHE A 80 11.79 -9.49 1.67
N ALA A 81 11.05 -10.20 0.80
CA ALA A 81 10.46 -11.49 1.15
C ALA A 81 11.51 -12.52 1.60
N LYS A 82 12.68 -12.60 0.92
CA LYS A 82 13.77 -13.49 1.35
C LYS A 82 14.31 -13.11 2.73
N LYS A 83 14.58 -11.83 2.98
CA LYS A 83 15.15 -11.35 4.25
C LYS A 83 14.22 -11.57 5.43
N ILE A 84 12.91 -11.41 5.25
CA ILE A 84 11.94 -11.75 6.31
C ILE A 84 11.68 -13.26 6.42
N GLY A 85 12.24 -14.09 5.53
CA GLY A 85 12.09 -15.54 5.53
C GLY A 85 10.75 -16.03 4.98
N ALA A 86 10.03 -15.21 4.21
CA ALA A 86 8.77 -15.59 3.57
C ALA A 86 9.01 -16.67 2.51
N LYS A 87 8.20 -17.72 2.54
CA LYS A 87 8.24 -18.83 1.58
C LYS A 87 7.04 -18.81 0.65
N LYS A 88 5.87 -18.41 1.17
CA LYS A 88 4.60 -18.40 0.45
C LYS A 88 4.05 -17.00 0.29
N ILE A 89 4.02 -16.53 -0.95
CA ILE A 89 3.51 -15.21 -1.31
C ILE A 89 2.03 -15.30 -1.70
N GLY A 90 1.20 -14.49 -1.05
CA GLY A 90 -0.18 -14.28 -1.45
C GLY A 90 -0.29 -13.17 -2.49
N ILE A 91 -1.10 -13.36 -3.53
CA ILE A 91 -1.41 -12.31 -4.51
C ILE A 91 -2.90 -12.00 -4.47
N ALA A 92 -3.25 -10.81 -3.97
CA ALA A 92 -4.62 -10.28 -4.05
C ALA A 92 -4.75 -9.40 -5.30
N THR A 93 -5.48 -9.90 -6.31
CA THR A 93 -5.49 -9.27 -7.63
C THR A 93 -6.86 -8.82 -8.10
N CYS A 94 -6.92 -7.73 -8.85
CA CYS A 94 -8.10 -7.39 -9.62
C CYS A 94 -8.24 -8.31 -10.84
N VAL A 95 -9.47 -8.74 -11.15
CA VAL A 95 -9.76 -9.53 -12.35
C VAL A 95 -9.23 -8.91 -13.65
N GLY A 96 -9.20 -7.58 -13.71
CA GLY A 96 -8.72 -6.86 -14.89
C GLY A 96 -7.20 -6.61 -14.91
N LEU A 97 -6.44 -7.26 -14.01
CA LEU A 97 -4.97 -7.29 -13.95
C LEU A 97 -4.46 -8.74 -13.77
N LEU A 98 -5.28 -9.73 -14.16
CA LEU A 98 -4.93 -11.15 -14.02
C LEU A 98 -3.72 -11.55 -14.85
N LYS A 99 -3.51 -10.92 -16.02
CA LYS A 99 -2.34 -11.21 -16.86
C LYS A 99 -1.07 -10.80 -16.14
N GLU A 100 -1.04 -9.58 -15.61
CA GLU A 100 0.07 -9.01 -14.84
C GLU A 100 0.33 -9.83 -13.58
N SER A 101 -0.72 -10.24 -12.86
CA SER A 101 -0.59 -11.10 -11.68
C SER A 101 -0.07 -12.50 -12.00
N ARG A 102 -0.43 -13.07 -13.16
CA ARG A 102 0.12 -14.35 -13.61
C ARG A 102 1.61 -14.24 -13.94
N THR A 103 2.01 -13.14 -14.57
CA THR A 103 3.43 -12.85 -14.83
C THR A 103 4.19 -12.71 -13.52
N LEU A 104 3.69 -11.91 -12.57
CA LEU A 104 4.29 -11.75 -11.25
C LEU A 104 4.43 -13.09 -10.52
N ALA A 105 3.36 -13.90 -10.51
CA ALA A 105 3.40 -15.23 -9.91
C ALA A 105 4.42 -16.16 -10.57
N SER A 106 4.59 -16.07 -11.90
CA SER A 106 5.59 -16.86 -12.63
C SER A 106 7.01 -16.45 -12.23
N ILE A 107 7.27 -15.13 -12.13
CA ILE A 107 8.57 -14.59 -11.70
C ILE A 107 8.87 -15.09 -10.28
N MET A 108 7.96 -14.88 -9.33
CA MET A 108 8.15 -15.31 -7.94
C MET A 108 8.40 -16.82 -7.83
N ARG A 109 7.63 -17.65 -8.54
CA ARG A 109 7.85 -19.11 -8.55
C ARG A 109 9.21 -19.49 -9.11
N SER A 110 9.67 -18.81 -10.16
CA SER A 110 11.01 -19.06 -10.73
C SER A 110 12.15 -18.69 -9.77
N HIS A 111 11.87 -17.86 -8.76
CA HIS A 111 12.79 -17.51 -7.67
C HIS A 111 12.57 -18.35 -6.39
N GLY A 112 11.81 -19.45 -6.47
CA GLY A 112 11.67 -20.42 -5.38
C GLY A 112 10.54 -20.16 -4.39
N PHE A 113 9.71 -19.15 -4.60
CA PHE A 113 8.54 -18.91 -3.75
C PHE A 113 7.36 -19.82 -4.12
N GLU A 114 6.63 -20.29 -3.10
CA GLU A 114 5.25 -20.74 -3.29
C GLU A 114 4.37 -19.51 -3.54
N VAL A 115 3.39 -19.61 -4.44
CA VAL A 115 2.50 -18.49 -4.73
C VAL A 115 1.06 -18.94 -4.78
N PHE A 116 0.21 -18.30 -3.98
CA PHE A 116 -1.25 -18.46 -3.99
C PHE A 116 -1.91 -17.14 -4.38
N GLY A 117 -2.69 -17.15 -5.46
CA GLY A 117 -3.37 -15.95 -5.96
C GLY A 117 -4.88 -16.06 -5.81
N ILE A 118 -5.54 -14.95 -5.46
CA ILE A 118 -7.00 -14.84 -5.44
C ILE A 118 -7.48 -13.57 -6.12
N ALA A 119 -8.43 -13.73 -7.04
CA ALA A 119 -9.02 -12.63 -7.80
C ALA A 119 -10.14 -11.93 -7.02
N CYS A 120 -10.33 -10.64 -7.27
CA CYS A 120 -11.26 -9.80 -6.53
C CYS A 120 -12.72 -10.24 -6.64
N LYS A 121 -13.10 -10.98 -7.68
CA LYS A 121 -14.47 -11.52 -7.87
C LYS A 121 -14.60 -13.00 -7.49
N ALA A 122 -13.62 -13.57 -6.80
CA ALA A 122 -13.74 -14.92 -6.24
C ALA A 122 -15.02 -15.01 -5.38
N GLY A 123 -15.72 -16.14 -5.44
CA GLY A 123 -17.03 -16.33 -4.82
C GLY A 123 -18.22 -15.79 -5.62
N ALA A 124 -17.99 -14.99 -6.67
CA ALA A 124 -19.03 -14.53 -7.61
C ALA A 124 -20.28 -13.95 -6.92
N THR A 125 -20.10 -13.24 -5.80
CA THR A 125 -21.21 -12.75 -4.98
C THR A 125 -21.91 -11.56 -5.65
N PRO A 126 -23.24 -11.58 -5.84
CA PRO A 126 -23.98 -10.46 -6.39
C PRO A 126 -23.84 -9.20 -5.54
N LYS A 127 -23.77 -8.02 -6.19
CA LYS A 127 -23.72 -6.73 -5.50
C LYS A 127 -24.91 -6.51 -4.56
N SER A 128 -26.11 -6.86 -5.01
CA SER A 128 -27.35 -6.67 -4.26
C SER A 128 -27.37 -7.43 -2.93
N SER A 129 -26.63 -8.54 -2.79
CA SER A 129 -26.65 -9.35 -1.56
C SER A 129 -25.96 -8.67 -0.37
N VAL A 130 -25.22 -7.59 -0.60
CA VAL A 130 -24.55 -6.80 0.45
C VAL A 130 -25.03 -5.35 0.47
N GLY A 131 -26.19 -5.07 -0.14
CA GLY A 131 -26.80 -3.75 -0.15
C GLY A 131 -26.17 -2.74 -1.13
N ILE A 132 -25.32 -3.18 -2.08
CA ILE A 132 -24.84 -2.29 -3.14
C ILE A 132 -26.01 -1.99 -4.10
N PRO A 133 -26.28 -0.71 -4.42
CA PRO A 133 -27.37 -0.31 -5.31
C PRO A 133 -27.35 -1.03 -6.66
N ASN A 134 -28.53 -1.42 -7.17
CA ASN A 134 -28.65 -2.17 -8.43
C ASN A 134 -28.10 -1.41 -9.65
N GLU A 135 -28.14 -0.08 -9.65
CA GLU A 135 -27.53 0.77 -10.69
C GLU A 135 -26.02 0.50 -10.88
N CYS A 136 -25.32 0.09 -9.81
CA CYS A 136 -23.92 -0.28 -9.88
C CYS A 136 -23.68 -1.57 -10.68
N ASN A 137 -24.72 -2.34 -11.03
CA ASN A 137 -24.59 -3.52 -11.88
C ASN A 137 -24.18 -3.18 -13.33
N GLY A 138 -24.27 -1.91 -13.75
CA GLY A 138 -23.88 -1.47 -15.09
C GLY A 138 -22.41 -1.76 -15.46
N ILE A 139 -21.53 -1.91 -14.46
CA ILE A 139 -20.11 -2.29 -14.64
C ILE A 139 -19.82 -3.75 -14.24
N GLY A 140 -20.86 -4.56 -14.08
CA GLY A 140 -20.83 -5.99 -13.79
C GLY A 140 -21.63 -6.38 -12.54
N LEU A 141 -22.23 -7.57 -12.57
CA LEU A 141 -23.18 -8.06 -11.55
C LEU A 141 -22.53 -8.36 -10.19
N ASN A 142 -21.35 -8.98 -10.21
CA ASN A 142 -20.70 -9.48 -9.00
C ASN A 142 -19.81 -8.40 -8.38
N MET A 143 -19.86 -8.30 -7.06
CA MET A 143 -19.01 -7.40 -6.29
C MET A 143 -17.56 -7.89 -6.29
N CYS A 144 -16.65 -6.96 -6.00
CA CYS A 144 -15.32 -7.35 -5.56
C CYS A 144 -15.39 -7.64 -4.06
N ASN A 145 -14.80 -8.75 -3.59
CA ASN A 145 -14.83 -9.16 -2.20
C ASN A 145 -13.42 -9.19 -1.60
N PRO A 146 -12.84 -8.03 -1.26
CA PRO A 146 -11.48 -7.93 -0.72
C PRO A 146 -11.33 -8.60 0.65
N ILE A 147 -12.40 -8.65 1.44
CA ILE A 147 -12.41 -9.35 2.73
C ILE A 147 -12.27 -10.86 2.50
N LEU A 148 -12.97 -11.41 1.50
CA LEU A 148 -12.78 -12.81 1.12
C LEU A 148 -11.36 -13.06 0.59
N GLN A 149 -10.80 -12.14 -0.21
CA GLN A 149 -9.40 -12.26 -0.64
C GLN A 149 -8.46 -12.39 0.56
N ALA A 150 -8.54 -11.47 1.53
CA ALA A 150 -7.72 -11.51 2.73
C ALA A 150 -7.93 -12.80 3.53
N LYS A 151 -9.19 -13.21 3.76
CA LYS A 151 -9.51 -14.43 4.52
C LYS A 151 -9.02 -15.71 3.84
N MET A 152 -9.07 -15.79 2.52
CA MET A 152 -8.55 -16.94 1.78
C MET A 152 -7.02 -17.00 1.81
N LEU A 153 -6.33 -15.85 1.73
CA LEU A 153 -4.87 -15.81 1.87
C LEU A 153 -4.43 -16.15 3.30
N ASN A 154 -5.15 -15.66 4.31
CA ASN A 154 -4.96 -16.06 5.70
C ASN A 154 -5.15 -17.57 5.88
N HIS A 155 -6.20 -18.16 5.28
CA HIS A 155 -6.44 -19.61 5.33
C HIS A 155 -5.35 -20.40 4.59
N ALA A 156 -4.80 -19.83 3.51
CA ALA A 156 -3.68 -20.40 2.79
C ALA A 156 -2.33 -20.25 3.53
N ASN A 157 -2.30 -19.58 4.69
CA ASN A 157 -1.11 -19.29 5.50
C ASN A 157 0.03 -18.69 4.66
N THR A 158 -0.27 -17.62 3.93
CA THR A 158 0.75 -16.84 3.21
C THR A 158 1.59 -16.00 4.19
N ASP A 159 2.88 -15.86 3.93
CA ASP A 159 3.82 -15.14 4.79
C ASP A 159 3.90 -13.64 4.45
N LEU A 160 3.71 -13.29 3.18
CA LEU A 160 3.65 -11.91 2.69
C LEU A 160 2.58 -11.81 1.60
N ASN A 161 1.75 -10.77 1.66
CA ASN A 161 0.74 -10.49 0.67
C ASN A 161 1.14 -9.34 -0.26
N VAL A 162 0.87 -9.51 -1.56
CA VAL A 162 1.13 -8.53 -2.60
C VAL A 162 -0.18 -8.16 -3.28
N VAL A 163 -0.55 -6.89 -3.18
CA VAL A 163 -1.71 -6.32 -3.86
C VAL A 163 -1.35 -5.94 -5.29
N VAL A 164 -2.19 -6.39 -6.24
CA VAL A 164 -2.07 -6.08 -7.67
C VAL A 164 -3.38 -5.44 -8.15
N GLY A 165 -3.39 -4.11 -8.04
CA GLY A 165 -4.37 -3.20 -8.62
C GLY A 165 -5.81 -3.41 -8.20
N LEU A 166 -6.05 -3.54 -6.89
CA LEU A 166 -7.37 -3.37 -6.29
C LEU A 166 -7.82 -1.90 -6.36
N CYS A 167 -9.14 -1.65 -6.27
CA CYS A 167 -9.65 -0.27 -6.20
C CYS A 167 -9.45 0.29 -4.78
N VAL A 168 -9.43 1.62 -4.62
CA VAL A 168 -9.17 2.32 -3.33
C VAL A 168 -9.98 1.77 -2.15
N GLY A 169 -11.30 1.63 -2.25
CA GLY A 169 -12.08 1.05 -1.14
C GLY A 169 -11.77 -0.43 -0.86
N HIS A 170 -11.31 -1.15 -1.89
CA HIS A 170 -11.02 -2.58 -1.79
C HIS A 170 -9.60 -2.87 -1.27
N ASP A 171 -8.60 -2.07 -1.63
CA ASP A 171 -7.25 -2.20 -1.07
C ASP A 171 -7.26 -1.97 0.45
N SER A 172 -7.98 -0.95 0.89
CA SER A 172 -8.10 -0.55 2.30
C SER A 172 -8.74 -1.65 3.13
N LEU A 173 -9.81 -2.27 2.62
CA LEU A 173 -10.43 -3.43 3.27
C LEU A 173 -9.50 -4.65 3.24
N PHE A 174 -8.78 -4.88 2.15
CA PHE A 174 -7.82 -5.99 2.11
C PHE A 174 -6.75 -5.82 3.19
N TYR A 175 -6.11 -4.65 3.29
CA TYR A 175 -5.09 -4.36 4.30
C TYR A 175 -5.62 -4.56 5.72
N LYS A 176 -6.84 -4.07 5.99
CA LYS A 176 -7.48 -4.19 7.31
C LYS A 176 -7.70 -5.64 7.76
N TYR A 177 -7.93 -6.58 6.83
CA TYR A 177 -8.26 -7.97 7.15
C TYR A 177 -7.15 -8.97 6.84
N SER A 178 -6.04 -8.54 6.23
CA SER A 178 -4.85 -9.38 6.06
C SER A 178 -4.20 -9.61 7.42
N LYS A 179 -3.81 -10.87 7.70
CA LYS A 179 -2.99 -11.19 8.87
C LYS A 179 -1.50 -11.03 8.58
N ALA A 180 -1.07 -11.48 7.39
CA ALA A 180 0.30 -11.28 6.93
C ALA A 180 0.54 -9.81 6.56
N LEU A 181 1.80 -9.38 6.66
CA LEU A 181 2.25 -8.11 6.11
C LEU A 181 1.83 -7.99 4.64
N THR A 182 1.51 -6.77 4.23
CA THR A 182 1.04 -6.51 2.87
C THR A 182 1.81 -5.36 2.24
N THR A 183 2.19 -5.56 0.99
CA THR A 183 2.74 -4.51 0.12
C THR A 183 1.97 -4.45 -1.21
N THR A 184 2.22 -3.40 -2.00
CA THR A 184 1.58 -3.19 -3.29
C THR A 184 2.62 -3.21 -4.40
N ALA A 185 2.41 -4.08 -5.39
CA ALA A 185 3.20 -4.09 -6.61
C ALA A 185 2.63 -3.13 -7.65
N VAL A 186 1.29 -3.00 -7.72
CA VAL A 186 0.61 -2.15 -8.70
C VAL A 186 -0.55 -1.40 -8.04
N THR A 187 -0.44 -0.08 -7.94
CA THR A 187 -1.55 0.79 -7.52
C THR A 187 -2.48 1.03 -8.71
N LYS A 188 -3.77 0.75 -8.55
CA LYS A 188 -4.70 0.78 -9.69
C LYS A 188 -5.02 2.20 -10.15
N ASP A 189 -4.44 2.58 -11.27
CA ASP A 189 -4.91 3.72 -12.07
C ASP A 189 -5.10 3.31 -13.53
N ARG A 190 -6.33 3.13 -14.00
CA ARG A 190 -6.55 2.74 -15.41
C ARG A 190 -6.32 3.89 -16.39
N VAL A 191 -6.40 5.13 -15.93
CA VAL A 191 -6.26 6.31 -16.79
C VAL A 191 -4.79 6.59 -17.07
N LEU A 192 -3.94 6.40 -16.05
CA LEU A 192 -2.51 6.69 -16.12
C LEU A 192 -1.63 5.44 -16.28
N GLY A 193 -2.18 4.33 -16.78
CA GLY A 193 -1.42 3.10 -17.00
C GLY A 193 -0.78 2.55 -15.71
N HIS A 194 -1.49 2.67 -14.59
CA HIS A 194 -1.09 2.27 -13.25
C HIS A 194 0.10 3.06 -12.66
N ASN A 195 0.33 4.29 -13.16
CA ASN A 195 1.26 5.26 -12.61
C ASN A 195 0.52 6.48 -12.02
N PRO A 196 -0.07 6.37 -10.81
CA PRO A 196 -0.83 7.48 -10.22
C PRO A 196 0.02 8.71 -9.89
N ALA A 197 1.34 8.57 -9.75
CA ALA A 197 2.24 9.71 -9.50
C ALA A 197 2.20 10.73 -10.67
N ALA A 198 1.90 10.27 -11.89
CA ALA A 198 1.76 11.16 -13.03
C ALA A 198 0.66 12.22 -12.84
N ALA A 199 -0.42 11.93 -12.11
CA ALA A 199 -1.45 12.92 -11.78
C ALA A 199 -0.88 14.06 -10.92
N LEU A 200 0.01 13.73 -9.98
CA LEU A 200 0.65 14.71 -9.09
C LEU A 200 1.66 15.56 -9.83
N TYR A 201 2.52 14.92 -10.64
CA TYR A 201 3.53 15.61 -11.45
C TYR A 201 2.94 16.60 -12.46
N THR A 202 1.68 16.40 -12.83
CA THR A 202 0.97 17.21 -13.82
C THR A 202 -0.23 17.95 -13.23
N ALA A 203 -0.32 18.04 -11.89
CA ALA A 203 -1.39 18.73 -11.19
C ALA A 203 -1.46 20.22 -11.55
N ASP A 204 -0.31 20.86 -11.74
CA ASP A 204 -0.21 22.27 -12.17
C ASP A 204 -0.31 22.46 -13.70
N SER A 205 -0.60 21.41 -14.47
CA SER A 205 -0.71 21.44 -15.93
C SER A 205 -1.94 20.68 -16.46
N TYR A 206 -1.76 19.45 -16.95
CA TYR A 206 -2.79 18.67 -17.61
C TYR A 206 -3.94 18.25 -16.67
N TYR A 207 -3.66 18.15 -15.36
CA TYR A 207 -4.64 17.74 -14.36
C TYR A 207 -5.00 18.84 -13.36
N LYS A 208 -4.93 20.12 -13.77
CA LYS A 208 -5.40 21.30 -12.99
C LYS A 208 -6.81 21.16 -12.42
N LYS A 209 -7.66 20.30 -12.99
CA LYS A 209 -9.00 20.00 -12.46
C LYS A 209 -8.97 19.35 -11.07
N LEU A 210 -7.85 18.77 -10.65
CA LEU A 210 -7.70 18.12 -9.35
C LEU A 210 -7.43 19.11 -8.21
N THR A 211 -7.05 20.35 -8.53
CA THR A 211 -6.69 21.41 -7.56
C THR A 211 -7.64 22.61 -7.61
N LYS A 212 -8.76 22.48 -8.35
CA LYS A 212 -9.79 23.52 -8.53
C LYS A 212 -11.04 23.23 -7.74
#